data_AF-A0A932VRB9-F1
#
_entry.id   AF-A0A932VRB9-F1
#
_cell.length_a   1.000
_cell.length_b   1.000
_cell.length_c   1.000
_cell.angle_alpha   90.00
_cell.angle_beta   90.00
_cell.angle_gamma   90.00
#
_symmetry.space_group_name_H-M   'P 1'
#
loop_
_entity.id
_entity.type
_entity.pdbx_description
1 polymer ?
#
loop_
_entity_poly.entity_id
_entity_poly.type
_entity_poly.pdbx_seq_one_letter_code
_entity_poly.pdbx_strand_id
1 'polypeptide(L)'
;MKIDPIYLKFPRVFPNDLEGFSIFYPNKFPGVVAYFEDIAPSLAESPEAFRKYGDWARDELWAGFEKIRKDYGLGDKTNLDFLVSVDQRLHKLCCFRFWIVNYIFPDGPLHDFFVDSLKNLIRKFVDVGDDVEEFESKIVKIQRDLLQGDYADLYLQQALAGVEIIKSIQYVSALQEIYLKAEQLIDAHSPENTKLINELWDNFLVVLDSTVPDGTIAKGLAIPREQARFRKTMQPVYNMLTHSVEFRNENEKLLERHEDMKKRIDELKGLAKERLLPEEYDLFVLSYEQARNFTIYKDVMGEIDPEWLPLWFGLLDKVRDILLPNDPSAKERSMGHSGMFYFLVWYLPDHLKGKVMSVDNTPFSLDTL
;
A
#
# COMPACT_ATOMS: atom_id res chain seq x y z
N MET A 1 -10.70 -27.87 -1.52
CA MET A 1 -10.42 -27.27 -2.84
C MET A 1 -8.91 -27.26 -3.07
N LYS A 2 -8.43 -27.40 -4.31
CA LYS A 2 -6.99 -27.31 -4.62
C LYS A 2 -6.76 -26.26 -5.69
N ILE A 3 -5.96 -25.25 -5.37
CA ILE A 3 -5.43 -24.29 -6.35
C ILE A 3 -4.44 -25.07 -7.24
N ASP A 4 -4.54 -24.90 -8.56
CA ASP A 4 -3.59 -25.56 -9.47
C ASP A 4 -2.16 -25.08 -9.14
N PRO A 5 -1.18 -25.99 -8.97
CA PRO A 5 0.20 -25.64 -8.66
C PRO A 5 0.82 -24.63 -9.63
N ILE A 6 0.31 -24.49 -10.86
CA ILE A 6 0.80 -23.49 -11.81
C ILE A 6 0.64 -22.05 -11.28
N TYR A 7 -0.43 -21.76 -10.52
CA TYR A 7 -0.69 -20.44 -9.94
C TYR A 7 0.17 -20.14 -8.71
N LEU A 8 0.82 -21.16 -8.14
CA LEU A 8 1.67 -21.05 -6.95
C LEU A 8 3.16 -20.92 -7.32
N LYS A 9 3.51 -21.01 -8.60
CA LYS A 9 4.88 -20.88 -9.09
C LYS A 9 5.27 -19.42 -9.27
N PHE A 10 6.56 -19.15 -9.18
CA PHE A 10 7.06 -17.81 -9.42
C PHE A 10 6.74 -17.35 -10.85
N PRO A 11 6.01 -16.24 -11.03
CA PRO A 11 5.64 -15.75 -12.35
C PRO A 11 6.84 -15.24 -13.14
N ARG A 12 6.89 -15.58 -14.42
CA ARG A 12 8.00 -15.23 -15.32
C ARG A 12 7.74 -13.99 -16.18
N VAL A 13 6.48 -13.55 -16.24
CA VAL A 13 6.04 -12.40 -17.02
C VAL A 13 4.90 -11.73 -16.25
N PHE A 14 4.88 -10.40 -16.28
CA PHE A 14 3.80 -9.60 -15.72
C PHE A 14 3.30 -8.60 -16.76
N PRO A 15 1.99 -8.31 -16.80
CA PRO A 15 1.44 -7.32 -17.72
C PRO A 15 1.92 -5.89 -17.43
N ASN A 16 2.28 -5.57 -16.17
CA ASN A 16 2.65 -4.22 -15.71
C ASN A 16 4.13 -4.08 -15.28
N ASP A 17 5.05 -4.83 -15.88
CA ASP A 17 6.48 -4.75 -15.55
C ASP A 17 7.22 -3.67 -16.37
N LEU A 18 6.85 -2.41 -16.15
CA LEU A 18 7.39 -1.27 -16.90
C LEU A 18 8.93 -1.12 -16.76
N GLU A 19 9.49 -1.56 -15.63
CA GLU A 19 10.93 -1.49 -15.34
C GLU A 19 11.66 -2.82 -15.57
N GLY A 20 11.00 -3.89 -16.05
CA GLY A 20 11.66 -5.17 -16.36
C GLY A 20 12.15 -5.97 -15.13
N PHE A 21 11.58 -5.72 -13.95
CA PHE A 21 11.94 -6.39 -12.69
C PHE A 21 11.68 -7.88 -12.67
N SER A 22 10.69 -8.37 -13.44
CA SER A 22 10.41 -9.82 -13.58
C SER A 22 11.57 -10.58 -14.23
N ILE A 23 12.35 -9.90 -15.06
CA ILE A 23 13.59 -10.42 -15.65
C ILE A 23 14.75 -10.14 -14.71
N PHE A 24 14.83 -8.92 -14.17
CA PHE A 24 16.00 -8.49 -13.40
C PHE A 24 16.10 -9.19 -12.03
N TYR A 25 15.07 -9.16 -11.20
CA TYR A 25 15.15 -9.62 -9.81
C TYR A 25 15.44 -11.12 -9.66
N PRO A 26 14.84 -12.04 -10.43
CA PRO A 26 15.19 -13.47 -10.33
C PRO A 26 16.63 -13.75 -10.76
N ASN A 27 17.21 -12.94 -11.65
CA ASN A 27 18.60 -13.08 -12.07
C ASN A 27 19.56 -12.45 -11.06
N LYS A 28 19.21 -11.29 -10.50
CA LYS A 28 20.02 -10.60 -9.50
C LYS A 28 19.97 -11.28 -8.13
N PHE A 29 18.79 -11.66 -7.69
CA PHE A 29 18.48 -12.22 -6.37
C PHE A 29 17.73 -13.55 -6.51
N PRO A 30 18.37 -14.62 -6.99
CA PRO A 30 17.70 -15.89 -7.31
C PRO A 30 16.95 -16.52 -6.14
N GLY A 31 17.35 -16.21 -4.89
CA GLY A 31 16.64 -16.64 -3.70
C GLY A 31 15.17 -16.17 -3.62
N VAL A 32 14.78 -15.13 -4.36
CA VAL A 32 13.39 -14.64 -4.39
C VAL A 32 12.42 -15.68 -4.94
N VAL A 33 12.86 -16.50 -5.89
CA VAL A 33 12.03 -17.55 -6.51
C VAL A 33 11.68 -18.61 -5.48
N ALA A 34 12.70 -19.18 -4.83
CA ALA A 34 12.51 -20.19 -3.80
C ALA A 34 11.72 -19.64 -2.60
N TYR A 35 12.01 -18.39 -2.20
CA TYR A 35 11.28 -17.71 -1.14
C TYR A 35 9.78 -17.60 -1.46
N PHE A 36 9.42 -17.14 -2.66
CA PHE A 36 8.02 -17.03 -3.07
C PHE A 36 7.33 -18.40 -3.15
N GLU A 37 7.96 -19.39 -3.79
CA GLU A 37 7.37 -20.72 -3.97
C GLU A 37 7.19 -21.49 -2.65
N ASP A 38 7.95 -21.13 -1.61
CA ASP A 38 7.79 -21.66 -0.24
C ASP A 38 6.59 -21.02 0.48
N ILE A 39 6.44 -19.69 0.40
CA ILE A 39 5.37 -18.99 1.13
C ILE A 39 4.02 -19.07 0.42
N ALA A 40 3.99 -19.02 -0.92
CA ALA A 40 2.76 -18.85 -1.70
C ALA A 40 1.68 -19.91 -1.41
N PRO A 41 2.00 -21.22 -1.28
CA PRO A 41 1.00 -22.23 -0.93
C PRO A 41 0.32 -21.97 0.42
N SER A 42 1.09 -21.55 1.43
CA SER A 42 0.56 -21.29 2.78
C SER A 42 -0.31 -20.03 2.83
N LEU A 43 0.01 -19.03 2.01
CA LEU A 43 -0.70 -17.77 1.97
C LEU A 43 -1.94 -17.84 1.09
N ALA A 44 -1.90 -18.58 -0.02
CA ALA A 44 -2.98 -18.64 -1.01
C ALA A 44 -4.28 -19.19 -0.43
N GLU A 45 -4.22 -20.17 0.47
CA GLU A 45 -5.40 -20.80 1.05
C GLU A 45 -5.88 -20.13 2.35
N SER A 46 -5.19 -19.09 2.82
CA SER A 46 -5.51 -18.42 4.10
C SER A 46 -5.41 -16.89 3.99
N PRO A 47 -6.56 -16.19 3.87
CA PRO A 47 -6.60 -14.73 3.89
C PRO A 47 -6.01 -14.13 5.16
N GLU A 48 -6.18 -14.80 6.29
CA GLU A 48 -5.63 -14.38 7.58
C GLU A 48 -4.10 -14.50 7.61
N ALA A 49 -3.54 -15.58 7.04
CA ALA A 49 -2.10 -15.74 6.93
C ALA A 49 -1.51 -14.67 5.99
N PHE A 50 -2.18 -14.39 4.86
CA PHE A 50 -1.75 -13.32 3.95
C PHE A 50 -1.71 -11.95 4.64
N ARG A 51 -2.73 -11.61 5.45
CA ARG A 51 -2.71 -10.35 6.23
C ARG A 51 -1.51 -10.28 7.17
N LYS A 52 -1.31 -11.30 7.99
CA LYS A 52 -0.16 -11.36 8.91
C LYS A 52 1.17 -11.23 8.16
N TYR A 53 1.28 -11.87 7.00
CA TYR A 53 2.44 -11.76 6.14
C TYR A 53 2.61 -10.35 5.57
N GLY A 54 1.55 -9.72 5.08
CA GLY A 54 1.58 -8.36 4.54
C GLY A 54 1.96 -7.32 5.60
N ASP A 55 1.40 -7.43 6.82
CA ASP A 55 1.76 -6.56 7.95
C ASP A 55 3.23 -6.71 8.34
N TRP A 56 3.70 -7.96 8.47
CA TRP A 56 5.10 -8.25 8.75
C TRP A 56 6.02 -7.73 7.64
N ALA A 57 5.66 -7.92 6.37
CA ALA A 57 6.45 -7.46 5.24
C ALA A 57 6.53 -5.93 5.20
N ARG A 58 5.43 -5.24 5.53
CA ARG A 58 5.38 -3.78 5.65
C ARG A 58 6.32 -3.31 6.76
N ASP A 59 6.25 -3.93 7.93
CA ASP A 59 7.07 -3.53 9.07
C ASP A 59 8.56 -3.77 8.81
N GLU A 60 8.93 -4.89 8.19
CA GLU A 60 10.31 -5.14 7.76
C GLU A 60 10.77 -4.20 6.63
N LEU A 61 9.86 -3.84 5.71
CA LEU A 61 10.14 -2.87 4.65
C LEU A 61 10.53 -1.51 5.26
N TRP A 62 9.74 -1.00 6.20
CA TRP A 62 10.03 0.25 6.90
C TRP A 62 11.31 0.16 7.73
N ALA A 63 11.49 -0.91 8.50
CA ALA A 63 12.70 -1.09 9.31
C ALA A 63 13.97 -1.14 8.44
N GLY A 64 13.92 -1.87 7.32
CA GLY A 64 15.01 -1.93 6.34
C GLY A 64 15.28 -0.58 5.69
N PHE A 65 14.23 0.14 5.29
CA PHE A 65 14.36 1.47 4.68
C PHE A 65 14.97 2.47 5.67
N GLU A 66 14.52 2.50 6.93
CA GLU A 66 15.08 3.36 7.97
C GLU A 66 16.57 3.09 8.21
N LYS A 67 16.97 1.81 8.23
CA LYS A 67 18.38 1.42 8.33
C LYS A 67 19.19 2.00 7.16
N ILE A 68 18.74 1.78 5.93
CA ILE A 68 19.40 2.30 4.73
C ILE A 68 19.45 3.83 4.74
N ARG A 69 18.34 4.49 5.09
CA ARG A 69 18.22 5.95 5.16
C ARG A 69 19.21 6.55 6.15
N LYS A 70 19.33 5.94 7.34
CA LYS A 70 20.29 6.36 8.36
C LYS A 70 21.73 6.21 7.88
N ASP A 71 22.07 5.06 7.30
CA ASP A 71 23.41 4.80 6.77
C ASP A 71 23.75 5.77 5.62
N TYR A 72 22.80 6.03 4.72
CA TYR A 72 22.90 7.03 3.65
C TYR A 72 23.10 8.46 4.19
N GLY A 73 22.40 8.81 5.28
CA GLY A 73 22.56 10.07 5.98
C GLY A 73 24.00 10.30 6.47
N LEU A 74 24.60 9.26 7.05
CA LEU A 74 25.95 9.29 7.65
C LEU A 74 27.10 9.07 6.67
N GLY A 75 26.86 8.42 5.53
CA GLY A 75 27.91 8.05 4.59
C GLY A 75 28.34 9.14 3.60
N ASP A 76 29.42 8.83 2.88
CA ASP A 76 30.05 9.72 1.91
C ASP A 76 29.31 9.69 0.56
N LYS A 77 28.57 10.77 0.29
CA LYS A 77 27.74 10.93 -0.90
C LYS A 77 28.53 11.30 -2.17
N THR A 78 29.85 11.37 -2.07
CA THR A 78 30.77 11.56 -3.21
C THR A 78 31.44 10.26 -3.63
N ASN A 79 31.30 9.20 -2.82
CA ASN A 79 31.91 7.90 -3.07
C ASN A 79 30.95 6.99 -3.87
N LEU A 80 31.36 6.63 -5.09
CA LEU A 80 30.58 5.76 -5.97
C LEU A 80 30.35 4.36 -5.38
N ASP A 81 31.36 3.75 -4.75
CA ASP A 81 31.23 2.44 -4.12
C ASP A 81 30.16 2.45 -3.03
N PHE A 82 30.10 3.54 -2.25
CA PHE A 82 29.08 3.74 -1.23
C PHE A 82 27.68 3.88 -1.86
N LEU A 83 27.51 4.78 -2.83
CA LEU A 83 26.21 5.04 -3.47
C LEU A 83 25.67 3.79 -4.17
N VAL A 84 26.51 3.08 -4.94
CA VAL A 84 26.13 1.81 -5.57
C VAL A 84 25.76 0.79 -4.50
N SER A 85 26.48 0.72 -3.37
CA SER A 85 26.11 -0.20 -2.29
C SER A 85 24.73 0.09 -1.70
N VAL A 86 24.39 1.36 -1.50
CA VAL A 86 23.07 1.77 -0.99
C VAL A 86 21.97 1.40 -1.98
N ASP A 87 22.17 1.65 -3.27
CA ASP A 87 21.23 1.24 -4.33
C ASP A 87 20.97 -0.27 -4.35
N GLN A 88 22.03 -1.10 -4.27
CA GLN A 88 21.87 -2.56 -4.26
C GLN A 88 21.09 -3.04 -3.03
N ARG A 89 21.25 -2.39 -1.88
CA ARG A 89 20.47 -2.67 -0.66
C ARG A 89 19.00 -2.30 -0.83
N LEU A 90 18.71 -1.15 -1.44
CA LEU A 90 17.34 -0.72 -1.75
C LEU A 90 16.66 -1.71 -2.70
N HIS A 91 17.35 -2.15 -3.76
CA HIS A 91 16.83 -3.19 -4.65
C HIS A 91 16.56 -4.51 -3.96
N LYS A 92 17.44 -4.93 -3.05
CA LYS A 92 17.25 -6.16 -2.29
C LYS A 92 16.05 -6.06 -1.34
N LEU A 93 15.91 -4.94 -0.62
CA LEU A 93 14.74 -4.66 0.22
C LEU A 93 13.44 -4.64 -0.59
N CYS A 94 13.44 -3.90 -1.71
CA CYS A 94 12.31 -3.81 -2.61
C CYS A 94 11.90 -5.19 -3.13
N CYS A 95 12.85 -5.97 -3.66
CA CYS A 95 12.60 -7.31 -4.21
C CYS A 95 11.88 -8.24 -3.21
N PHE A 96 12.35 -8.31 -1.96
CA PHE A 96 11.86 -9.31 -0.99
C PHE A 96 10.68 -8.86 -0.11
N ARG A 97 10.42 -7.55 0.01
CA ARG A 97 9.38 -7.03 0.92
C ARG A 97 8.30 -6.21 0.23
N PHE A 98 8.68 -5.40 -0.75
CA PHE A 98 7.73 -4.58 -1.49
C PHE A 98 7.19 -5.31 -2.71
N TRP A 99 8.07 -5.77 -3.61
CA TRP A 99 7.70 -6.28 -4.93
C TRP A 99 6.81 -7.53 -4.86
N ILE A 100 7.12 -8.46 -3.95
CA ILE A 100 6.30 -9.65 -3.74
C ILE A 100 4.86 -9.30 -3.35
N VAL A 101 4.70 -8.39 -2.39
CA VAL A 101 3.39 -8.05 -1.84
C VAL A 101 2.61 -7.09 -2.73
N ASN A 102 3.30 -6.14 -3.37
CA ASN A 102 2.68 -5.07 -4.15
C ASN A 102 2.42 -5.49 -5.62
N TYR A 103 3.27 -6.36 -6.19
CA TYR A 103 3.17 -6.77 -7.60
C TYR A 103 2.98 -8.27 -7.81
N ILE A 104 3.77 -9.14 -7.16
CA ILE A 104 3.72 -10.58 -7.46
C ILE A 104 2.37 -11.19 -7.08
N PHE A 105 1.86 -10.90 -5.88
CA PHE A 105 0.54 -11.39 -5.47
C PHE A 105 -0.62 -10.65 -6.17
N PRO A 106 -0.67 -9.30 -6.22
CA PRO A 106 -1.83 -8.58 -6.75
C PRO A 106 -1.92 -8.54 -8.28
N ASP A 107 -0.79 -8.56 -8.98
CA ASP A 107 -0.75 -8.46 -10.45
C ASP A 107 -0.30 -9.79 -11.10
N GLY A 108 -0.19 -10.86 -10.30
CA GLY A 108 0.27 -12.18 -10.75
C GLY A 108 -0.83 -13.23 -10.92
N PRO A 109 -0.45 -14.46 -11.32
CA PRO A 109 -1.39 -15.52 -11.68
C PRO A 109 -2.37 -15.90 -10.56
N LEU A 110 -1.97 -15.75 -9.30
CA LEU A 110 -2.81 -16.09 -8.16
C LEU A 110 -3.98 -15.11 -8.01
N HIS A 111 -3.79 -13.83 -8.28
CA HIS A 111 -4.88 -12.85 -8.32
C HIS A 111 -5.86 -13.19 -9.45
N ASP A 112 -5.35 -13.48 -10.64
CA ASP A 112 -6.18 -13.86 -11.79
C ASP A 112 -7.06 -15.08 -11.45
N PHE A 113 -6.48 -16.10 -10.79
CA PHE A 113 -7.23 -17.26 -10.32
C PHE A 113 -8.42 -16.88 -9.40
N PHE A 114 -8.21 -16.02 -8.41
CA PHE A 114 -9.29 -15.62 -7.49
C PHE A 114 -10.34 -14.75 -8.17
N VAL A 115 -9.90 -13.81 -9.01
CA VAL A 115 -10.80 -12.91 -9.76
C VAL A 115 -11.66 -13.71 -10.73
N ASP A 116 -11.08 -14.66 -11.47
CA ASP A 116 -11.81 -15.55 -12.38
C ASP A 116 -12.74 -16.51 -11.63
N SER A 117 -12.29 -17.03 -10.48
CA SER A 117 -13.12 -17.87 -9.62
C SER A 117 -14.36 -17.11 -9.13
N LEU A 118 -14.20 -15.87 -8.67
CA LEU A 118 -15.33 -15.00 -8.33
C LEU A 118 -16.28 -14.85 -9.52
N LYS A 119 -15.76 -14.49 -10.69
CA LYS A 119 -16.58 -14.32 -11.91
C LYS A 119 -17.42 -15.57 -12.21
N ASN A 120 -16.78 -16.73 -12.18
CA ASN A 120 -17.43 -18.01 -12.47
C ASN A 120 -18.47 -18.41 -11.43
N LEU A 121 -18.25 -18.09 -10.15
CA LEU A 121 -19.19 -18.39 -9.08
C LEU A 121 -20.39 -17.44 -9.09
N ILE A 122 -20.17 -16.15 -9.39
CA ILE A 122 -21.25 -15.17 -9.54
C ILE A 122 -22.25 -15.64 -10.61
N ARG A 123 -21.78 -16.19 -11.74
CA ARG A 123 -22.65 -16.74 -12.79
C ARG A 123 -23.59 -17.85 -12.30
N LYS A 124 -23.24 -18.55 -11.22
CA LYS A 124 -24.04 -19.67 -10.69
C LYS A 124 -25.15 -19.22 -9.75
N PHE A 125 -25.02 -18.06 -9.10
CA PHE A 125 -26.04 -17.57 -8.16
C PHE A 125 -26.79 -16.33 -8.65
N VAL A 126 -26.36 -15.68 -9.73
CA VAL A 126 -27.11 -14.59 -10.38
C VAL A 126 -28.05 -15.13 -11.43
N ASP A 127 -29.29 -14.63 -11.43
CA ASP A 127 -30.30 -15.03 -12.43
C ASP A 127 -29.87 -14.62 -13.84
N VAL A 128 -29.94 -15.58 -14.76
CA VAL A 128 -29.67 -15.38 -16.19
C VAL A 128 -30.86 -14.66 -16.82
N GLY A 129 -30.60 -13.52 -17.46
CA GLY A 129 -31.58 -12.83 -18.28
C GLY A 129 -31.62 -13.38 -19.71
N ASP A 130 -32.60 -12.95 -20.51
CA ASP A 130 -32.71 -13.35 -21.92
C ASP A 130 -31.56 -12.78 -22.78
N ASP A 131 -30.93 -11.69 -22.34
CA ASP A 131 -29.78 -11.05 -22.99
C ASP A 131 -28.45 -11.47 -22.33
N VAL A 132 -27.61 -12.13 -23.12
CA VAL A 132 -26.28 -12.62 -22.70
C VAL A 132 -25.30 -11.47 -22.46
N GLU A 133 -25.37 -10.39 -23.24
CA GLU A 133 -24.47 -9.24 -23.07
C GLU A 133 -24.81 -8.47 -21.80
N GLU A 134 -26.10 -8.27 -21.53
CA GLU A 134 -26.57 -7.65 -20.28
C GLU A 134 -26.19 -8.51 -19.07
N PHE A 135 -26.34 -9.83 -19.17
CA PHE A 135 -25.92 -10.77 -18.14
C PHE A 135 -24.42 -10.66 -17.85
N GLU A 136 -23.55 -10.76 -18.86
CA GLU A 136 -22.10 -10.67 -18.65
C GLU A 136 -21.66 -9.29 -18.10
N SER A 137 -22.29 -8.21 -18.55
CA SER A 137 -22.07 -6.86 -18.00
C SER A 137 -22.43 -6.79 -16.52
N LYS A 138 -23.55 -7.41 -16.12
CA LYS A 138 -23.96 -7.52 -14.71
C LYS A 138 -22.97 -8.33 -13.88
N ILE A 139 -22.44 -9.44 -14.39
CA ILE A 139 -21.42 -10.24 -13.70
C ILE A 139 -20.15 -9.43 -13.46
N VAL A 140 -19.64 -8.73 -14.48
CA VAL A 140 -18.44 -7.88 -14.37
C VAL A 140 -18.68 -6.75 -13.37
N LYS A 141 -19.87 -6.14 -13.38
CA LYS A 141 -20.24 -5.12 -12.40
C LYS A 141 -20.24 -5.68 -10.97
N ILE A 142 -20.82 -6.86 -10.73
CA ILE A 142 -20.84 -7.50 -9.40
C ILE A 142 -19.42 -7.84 -8.94
N GLN A 143 -18.59 -8.41 -9.83
CA GLN A 143 -17.18 -8.68 -9.54
C GLN A 143 -16.46 -7.39 -9.14
N ARG A 144 -16.64 -6.31 -9.90
CA ARG A 144 -16.04 -5.01 -9.59
C ARG A 144 -16.53 -4.47 -8.25
N ASP A 145 -17.83 -4.53 -7.99
CA ASP A 145 -18.43 -4.04 -6.74
C ASP A 145 -17.92 -4.83 -5.52
N LEU A 146 -17.67 -6.14 -5.67
CA LEU A 146 -17.01 -6.98 -4.66
C LEU A 146 -15.54 -6.56 -4.44
N LEU A 147 -14.78 -6.33 -5.51
CA LEU A 147 -13.37 -5.96 -5.44
C LEU A 147 -13.13 -4.51 -4.98
N GLN A 148 -14.10 -3.63 -5.21
CA GLN A 148 -14.11 -2.24 -4.72
C GLN A 148 -14.60 -2.11 -3.27
N GLY A 149 -15.14 -3.18 -2.70
CA GLY A 149 -15.95 -3.19 -1.48
C GLY A 149 -15.28 -2.68 -0.20
N ASP A 150 -13.97 -2.83 -0.11
CA ASP A 150 -13.21 -2.52 1.09
C ASP A 150 -11.93 -1.78 0.67
N TYR A 151 -12.11 -0.51 0.28
CA TYR A 151 -11.01 0.41 0.01
C TYR A 151 -10.11 0.50 1.24
N ALA A 152 -8.87 0.03 1.11
CA ALA A 152 -7.81 0.24 2.08
C ALA A 152 -7.09 1.56 1.88
N ASP A 153 -7.61 2.42 1.01
CA ASP A 153 -7.17 3.79 0.87
C ASP A 153 -7.22 4.48 2.24
N LEU A 154 -6.03 4.81 2.74
CA LEU A 154 -5.83 5.52 3.99
C LEU A 154 -6.65 6.82 4.01
N TYR A 155 -6.83 7.47 2.85
CA TYR A 155 -7.68 8.64 2.72
C TYR A 155 -9.14 8.33 3.03
N LEU A 156 -9.70 7.22 2.52
CA LEU A 156 -11.07 6.82 2.83
C LEU A 156 -11.20 6.39 4.30
N GLN A 157 -10.25 5.61 4.83
CA GLN A 157 -10.26 5.24 6.24
C GLN A 157 -10.28 6.47 7.15
N GLN A 158 -9.48 7.48 6.82
CA GLN A 158 -9.45 8.76 7.51
C GLN A 158 -10.76 9.54 7.32
N ALA A 159 -11.32 9.61 6.12
CA ALA A 159 -12.61 10.26 5.88
C ALA A 159 -13.74 9.63 6.72
N LEU A 160 -13.83 8.29 6.73
CA LEU A 160 -14.84 7.55 7.50
C LEU A 160 -14.63 7.71 9.01
N ALA A 161 -13.39 7.61 9.49
CA ALA A 161 -13.07 7.86 10.90
C ALA A 161 -13.37 9.31 11.30
N GLY A 162 -13.20 10.27 10.39
CA GLY A 162 -13.54 11.68 10.59
C GLY A 162 -15.02 11.90 10.88
N VAL A 163 -15.90 11.22 10.15
CA VAL A 163 -17.36 11.25 10.41
C VAL A 163 -17.67 10.76 11.83
N GLU A 164 -17.09 9.63 12.22
CA GLU A 164 -17.31 9.04 13.54
C GLU A 164 -16.71 9.88 14.68
N ILE A 165 -15.57 10.53 14.44
CA ILE A 165 -14.98 11.50 15.37
C ILE A 165 -15.94 12.66 15.59
N ILE A 166 -16.46 13.29 14.52
CA ILE A 166 -17.38 14.44 14.63
C ILE A 166 -18.66 14.06 15.38
N LYS A 167 -19.26 12.91 15.06
CA LYS A 167 -20.43 12.40 15.80
C LYS A 167 -20.11 12.17 17.27
N SER A 168 -18.93 11.62 17.57
CA SER A 168 -18.52 11.29 18.93
C SER A 168 -18.20 12.52 19.78
N ILE A 169 -17.68 13.59 19.18
CA ILE A 169 -17.34 14.85 19.87
C ILE A 169 -18.57 15.45 20.58
N GLN A 170 -19.76 15.30 20.00
CA GLN A 170 -21.01 15.82 20.57
C GLN A 170 -21.35 15.27 21.96
N TYR A 171 -20.80 14.11 22.32
CA TYR A 171 -21.03 13.46 23.62
C TYR A 171 -20.01 13.86 24.70
N VAL A 172 -19.01 14.66 24.36
CA VAL A 172 -17.95 15.11 25.29
C VAL A 172 -17.92 16.64 25.29
N SER A 173 -18.62 17.25 26.25
CA SER A 173 -18.87 18.71 26.27
C SER A 173 -17.60 19.56 26.15
N ALA A 174 -16.50 19.15 26.79
CA ALA A 174 -15.22 19.86 26.72
C ALA A 174 -14.58 19.80 25.31
N LEU A 175 -14.69 18.67 24.62
CA LEU A 175 -14.23 18.54 23.24
C LEU A 175 -15.14 19.29 22.27
N GLN A 176 -16.45 19.28 22.52
CA GLN A 176 -17.43 20.00 21.72
C GLN A 176 -17.19 21.51 21.72
N GLU A 177 -16.85 22.10 22.86
CA GLU A 177 -16.56 23.54 22.94
C GLU A 177 -15.34 23.92 22.07
N ILE A 178 -14.29 23.09 22.08
CA ILE A 178 -13.09 23.31 21.27
C ILE A 178 -13.41 23.13 19.79
N TYR A 179 -14.17 22.07 19.46
CA TYR A 179 -14.60 21.78 18.09
C TYR A 179 -15.40 22.92 17.47
N LEU A 180 -16.39 23.48 18.17
CA LEU A 180 -17.22 24.57 17.63
C LEU A 180 -16.39 25.83 17.31
N LYS A 181 -15.37 26.13 18.12
CA LYS A 181 -14.43 27.23 17.85
C LYS A 181 -13.59 26.94 16.61
N ALA A 182 -13.11 25.71 16.46
CA ALA A 182 -12.33 25.31 15.30
C ALA A 182 -13.17 25.31 14.02
N GLU A 183 -14.41 24.80 14.08
CA GLU A 183 -15.37 24.79 12.97
C GLU A 183 -15.62 26.19 12.42
N GLN A 184 -15.92 27.16 13.30
CA GLN A 184 -16.12 28.56 12.90
C GLN A 184 -14.91 29.15 12.17
N LEU A 185 -13.69 28.81 12.63
CA LEU A 185 -12.45 29.30 12.03
C LEU A 185 -12.14 28.63 10.69
N ILE A 186 -12.48 27.35 10.54
CA ILE A 186 -12.31 26.57 9.30
C ILE A 186 -13.30 27.06 8.23
N ASP A 187 -14.58 27.21 8.58
CA ASP A 187 -15.63 27.69 7.67
C ASP A 187 -15.42 29.14 7.20
N ALA A 188 -14.63 29.93 7.94
CA ALA A 188 -14.23 31.26 7.52
C ALA A 188 -13.23 31.25 6.34
N HIS A 189 -12.65 30.09 5.99
CA HIS A 189 -11.72 29.88 4.88
C HIS A 189 -10.57 30.92 4.79
N SER A 190 -10.03 31.35 5.94
CA SER A 190 -8.92 32.31 6.01
C SER A 190 -7.59 31.63 6.37
N PRO A 191 -6.52 31.78 5.57
CA PRO A 191 -5.19 31.24 5.88
C PRO A 191 -4.60 31.78 7.19
N GLU A 192 -5.03 32.96 7.64
CA GLU A 192 -4.57 33.57 8.89
C GLU A 192 -5.03 32.78 10.13
N ASN A 193 -6.08 31.96 9.98
CA ASN A 193 -6.64 31.15 11.07
C ASN A 193 -5.85 29.87 11.35
N THR A 194 -4.97 29.43 10.45
CA THR A 194 -4.28 28.12 10.55
C THR A 194 -3.57 27.94 11.90
N LYS A 195 -2.90 28.98 12.40
CA LYS A 195 -2.20 28.90 13.69
C LYS A 195 -3.17 28.70 14.85
N LEU A 196 -4.27 29.45 14.87
CA LEU A 196 -5.31 29.34 15.90
C LEU A 196 -6.02 27.98 15.86
N ILE A 197 -6.28 27.46 14.66
CA ILE A 197 -6.86 26.12 14.47
C ILE A 197 -5.93 25.05 15.05
N ASN A 198 -4.62 25.11 14.76
CA ASN A 198 -3.66 24.16 15.31
C ASN A 198 -3.58 24.23 16.85
N GLU A 199 -3.61 25.44 17.43
CA GLU A 199 -3.64 25.63 18.89
C GLU A 199 -4.93 25.04 19.53
N LEU A 200 -6.07 25.15 18.84
CA LEU A 200 -7.31 24.49 19.27
C LEU A 200 -7.19 22.96 19.20
N TRP A 201 -6.58 22.41 18.15
CA TRP A 201 -6.35 20.98 18.03
C TRP A 201 -5.36 20.43 19.06
N ASP A 202 -4.33 21.19 19.44
CA ASP A 202 -3.47 20.80 20.56
C ASP A 202 -4.27 20.68 21.86
N ASN A 203 -5.08 21.68 22.17
CA ASN A 203 -5.95 21.66 23.34
C ASN A 203 -6.96 20.50 23.27
N PHE A 204 -7.51 20.23 22.09
CA PHE A 204 -8.41 19.11 21.85
C PHE A 204 -7.75 17.78 22.22
N LEU A 205 -6.51 17.55 21.80
CA LEU A 205 -5.78 16.31 22.07
C LEU A 205 -5.48 16.15 23.57
N VAL A 206 -5.09 17.23 24.26
CA VAL A 206 -4.86 17.21 25.72
C VAL A 206 -6.15 16.84 26.47
N VAL A 207 -7.29 17.41 26.07
CA VAL A 207 -8.59 17.08 26.67
C VAL A 207 -9.00 15.65 26.34
N LEU A 208 -8.78 15.20 25.11
CA LEU A 208 -9.10 13.83 24.68
C LEU A 208 -8.34 12.80 25.53
N ASP A 209 -7.03 12.98 25.67
CA ASP A 209 -6.16 12.04 26.40
C ASP A 209 -6.46 12.00 27.90
N SER A 210 -7.02 13.08 28.45
CA SER A 210 -7.40 13.16 29.87
C SER A 210 -8.83 12.68 30.17
N THR A 211 -9.73 12.70 29.18
CA THR A 211 -11.17 12.40 29.40
C THR A 211 -11.62 11.07 28.82
N VAL A 212 -11.12 10.68 27.64
CA VAL A 212 -11.53 9.46 26.91
C VAL A 212 -10.34 8.87 26.14
N PRO A 213 -9.27 8.42 26.84
CA PRO A 213 -8.03 7.98 26.20
C PRO A 213 -8.19 6.76 25.28
N ASP A 214 -9.21 5.92 25.51
CA ASP A 214 -9.49 4.70 24.73
C ASP A 214 -10.84 4.74 23.98
N GLY A 215 -11.44 5.94 23.84
CA GLY A 215 -12.73 6.15 23.19
C GLY A 215 -12.69 6.08 21.66
N THR A 216 -13.86 6.14 21.02
CA THR A 216 -13.99 6.15 19.55
C THR A 216 -13.11 7.22 18.88
N ILE A 217 -13.05 8.41 19.47
CA ILE A 217 -12.21 9.51 18.98
C ILE A 217 -10.73 9.14 19.01
N ALA A 218 -10.24 8.57 20.12
CA ALA A 218 -8.85 8.15 20.25
C ALA A 218 -8.47 7.04 19.27
N LYS A 219 -9.38 6.08 19.05
CA LYS A 219 -9.20 5.01 18.06
C LYS A 219 -9.13 5.55 16.63
N GLY A 220 -10.01 6.49 16.26
CA GLY A 220 -9.99 7.14 14.95
C GLY A 220 -8.73 7.95 14.67
N LEU A 221 -8.04 8.41 15.72
CA LEU A 221 -6.78 9.14 15.63
C LEU A 221 -5.53 8.26 15.74
N ALA A 222 -5.64 6.94 15.90
CA ALA A 222 -4.51 6.04 16.12
C ALA A 222 -3.48 6.10 14.98
N ILE A 223 -3.94 5.95 13.73
CA ILE A 223 -3.09 6.01 12.53
C ILE A 223 -2.45 7.40 12.35
N PRO A 224 -3.20 8.52 12.36
CA PRO A 224 -2.60 9.86 12.30
C PRO A 224 -1.58 10.13 13.42
N ARG A 225 -1.82 9.64 14.64
CA ARG A 225 -0.88 9.77 15.77
C ARG A 225 0.40 8.97 15.53
N GLU A 226 0.28 7.77 14.98
CA GLU A 226 1.43 6.98 14.59
C GLU A 226 2.23 7.67 13.48
N GLN A 227 1.57 8.20 12.44
CA GLN A 227 2.20 9.00 11.40
C GLN A 227 2.88 10.26 11.98
N ALA A 228 2.25 10.93 12.94
CA ALA A 228 2.84 12.09 13.61
C ALA A 228 4.11 11.73 14.38
N ARG A 229 4.12 10.57 15.05
CA ARG A 229 5.31 10.02 15.73
C ARG A 229 6.42 9.72 14.73
N PHE A 230 6.10 9.08 13.61
CA PHE A 230 7.07 8.76 12.57
C PHE A 230 7.67 10.01 11.92
N ARG A 231 6.82 10.98 11.57
CA ARG A 231 7.21 12.22 10.89
C ARG A 231 7.75 13.29 11.84
N LYS A 232 7.69 13.07 13.16
CA LYS A 232 8.06 14.02 14.22
C LYS A 232 7.35 15.37 14.10
N THR A 233 6.09 15.35 13.68
CA THR A 233 5.24 16.53 13.53
C THR A 233 3.78 16.16 13.78
N MET A 234 3.01 17.04 14.41
CA MET A 234 1.57 16.83 14.66
C MET A 234 0.70 17.11 13.43
N GLN A 235 1.30 17.55 12.32
CA GLN A 235 0.58 17.89 11.10
C GLN A 235 -0.38 16.79 10.59
N PRO A 236 -0.04 15.48 10.62
CA PRO A 236 -0.98 14.44 10.20
C PRO A 236 -2.28 14.42 11.02
N VAL A 237 -2.18 14.68 12.34
CA VAL A 237 -3.33 14.74 13.24
C VAL A 237 -4.15 16.01 12.99
N TYR A 238 -3.49 17.16 12.83
CA TYR A 238 -4.19 18.42 12.53
C TYR A 238 -4.90 18.37 11.19
N ASN A 239 -4.26 17.82 10.16
CA ASN A 239 -4.84 17.66 8.82
C ASN A 239 -6.07 16.76 8.90
N MET A 240 -5.97 15.62 9.59
CA MET A 240 -7.11 14.72 9.79
C MET A 240 -8.30 15.43 10.44
N LEU A 241 -8.08 16.14 11.56
CA LEU A 241 -9.15 16.84 12.28
C LEU A 241 -9.74 17.97 11.42
N THR A 242 -8.89 18.75 10.76
CA THR A 242 -9.31 19.87 9.91
C THR A 242 -10.11 19.39 8.70
N HIS A 243 -9.61 18.39 7.97
CA HIS A 243 -10.30 17.80 6.83
C HIS A 243 -11.61 17.12 7.20
N SER A 244 -11.70 16.56 8.43
CA SER A 244 -12.96 16.01 8.92
C SER A 244 -14.05 17.08 8.96
N VAL A 245 -13.70 18.31 9.36
CA VAL A 245 -14.63 19.45 9.42
C VAL A 245 -14.84 20.06 8.03
N GLU A 246 -13.77 20.32 7.29
CA GLU A 246 -13.80 20.98 5.99
C GLU A 246 -14.61 20.19 4.96
N PHE A 247 -14.46 18.86 4.94
CA PHE A 247 -15.14 17.97 4.00
C PHE A 247 -16.28 17.17 4.64
N ARG A 248 -16.90 17.70 5.70
CA ARG A 248 -17.92 16.97 6.49
C ARG A 248 -19.08 16.41 5.65
N ASN A 249 -19.60 17.19 4.70
CA ASN A 249 -20.71 16.77 3.84
C ASN A 249 -20.27 15.70 2.83
N GLU A 250 -19.07 15.84 2.28
CA GLU A 250 -18.47 14.88 1.35
C GLU A 250 -18.17 13.55 2.07
N ASN A 251 -17.64 13.62 3.28
CA ASN A 251 -17.33 12.47 4.12
C ASN A 251 -18.60 11.72 4.53
N GLU A 252 -19.70 12.41 4.86
CA GLU A 252 -21.00 11.78 5.12
C GLU A 252 -21.53 11.04 3.89
N LYS A 253 -21.49 11.65 2.70
CA LYS A 253 -21.88 10.99 1.44
C LYS A 253 -20.98 9.79 1.11
N LEU A 254 -19.69 9.87 1.45
CA LEU A 254 -18.75 8.74 1.30
C LEU A 254 -19.12 7.60 2.25
N LEU A 255 -19.47 7.91 3.50
CA LEU A 255 -19.95 6.92 4.47
C LEU A 255 -21.22 6.22 3.97
N GLU A 256 -22.22 6.96 3.50
CA GLU A 256 -23.45 6.40 2.95
C GLU A 256 -23.15 5.43 1.79
N ARG A 257 -22.32 5.85 0.82
CA ARG A 257 -21.92 4.99 -0.31
C ARG A 257 -21.20 3.72 0.15
N HIS A 258 -20.35 3.85 1.16
CA HIS A 258 -19.59 2.74 1.70
C HIS A 258 -20.49 1.76 2.47
N GLU A 259 -21.45 2.25 3.26
CA GLU A 259 -22.46 1.42 3.93
C GLU A 259 -23.37 0.70 2.93
N ASP A 260 -23.84 1.40 1.89
CA ASP A 260 -24.63 0.82 0.80
C ASP A 260 -23.86 -0.31 0.10
N MET A 261 -22.56 -0.10 -0.14
CA MET A 261 -21.69 -1.09 -0.76
C MET A 261 -21.50 -2.31 0.15
N LYS A 262 -21.25 -2.11 1.44
CA LYS A 262 -21.16 -3.20 2.43
C LYS A 262 -22.44 -4.03 2.48
N LYS A 263 -23.59 -3.36 2.57
CA LYS A 263 -24.90 -4.01 2.55
C LYS A 263 -25.08 -4.86 1.29
N ARG A 264 -24.71 -4.31 0.13
CA ARG A 264 -24.80 -5.03 -1.14
C ARG A 264 -23.88 -6.25 -1.19
N ILE A 265 -22.69 -6.17 -0.61
CA ILE A 265 -21.76 -7.30 -0.50
C ILE A 265 -22.35 -8.38 0.41
N ASP A 266 -22.94 -8.00 1.53
CA ASP A 266 -23.61 -8.94 2.45
C ASP A 266 -24.82 -9.62 1.81
N GLU A 267 -25.62 -8.88 1.03
CA GLU A 267 -26.71 -9.44 0.22
C GLU A 267 -26.19 -10.45 -0.80
N LEU A 268 -25.10 -10.14 -1.51
CA LEU A 268 -24.46 -11.05 -2.46
C LEU A 268 -23.91 -12.30 -1.77
N LYS A 269 -23.29 -12.16 -0.59
CA LYS A 269 -22.83 -13.29 0.23
C LYS A 269 -23.99 -14.16 0.70
N GLY A 270 -25.13 -13.55 1.05
CA GLY A 270 -26.37 -14.27 1.40
C GLY A 270 -26.89 -15.09 0.22
N LEU A 271 -27.04 -14.47 -0.95
CA LEU A 271 -27.49 -15.13 -2.18
C LEU A 271 -26.53 -16.27 -2.60
N ALA A 272 -25.22 -16.05 -2.51
CA ALA A 272 -24.22 -17.06 -2.79
C ALA A 272 -24.37 -18.26 -1.85
N LYS A 273 -24.59 -18.03 -0.55
CA LYS A 273 -24.76 -19.09 0.45
C LYS A 273 -26.02 -19.95 0.21
N GLU A 274 -27.08 -19.34 -0.29
CA GLU A 274 -28.34 -20.03 -0.59
C GLU A 274 -28.26 -20.89 -1.86
N ARG A 275 -27.48 -20.45 -2.86
CA ARG A 275 -27.52 -21.01 -4.21
C ARG A 275 -26.30 -21.85 -4.59
N LEU A 276 -25.14 -21.61 -3.99
CA LEU A 276 -23.92 -22.37 -4.24
C LEU A 276 -23.88 -23.65 -3.40
N LEU A 277 -23.16 -24.66 -3.90
CA LEU A 277 -22.78 -25.79 -3.07
C LEU A 277 -21.82 -25.32 -1.95
N PRO A 278 -21.73 -26.04 -0.81
CA PRO A 278 -20.87 -25.62 0.30
C PRO A 278 -19.41 -25.35 -0.11
N GLU A 279 -18.81 -26.24 -0.90
CA GLU A 279 -17.43 -26.08 -1.37
C GLU A 279 -17.25 -24.89 -2.34
N GLU A 280 -18.29 -24.56 -3.10
CA GLU A 280 -18.31 -23.42 -4.02
C GLU A 280 -18.46 -22.11 -3.26
N TYR A 281 -19.27 -22.11 -2.20
CA TYR A 281 -19.40 -20.97 -1.29
C TYR A 281 -18.09 -20.71 -0.55
N ASP A 282 -17.40 -21.75 -0.07
CA ASP A 282 -16.09 -21.63 0.57
C ASP A 282 -15.05 -21.02 -0.40
N LEU A 283 -15.03 -21.45 -1.67
CA LEU A 283 -14.20 -20.83 -2.71
C LEU A 283 -14.59 -19.37 -2.98
N PHE A 284 -15.89 -19.06 -3.01
CA PHE A 284 -16.37 -17.69 -3.21
C PHE A 284 -15.86 -16.76 -2.11
N VAL A 285 -16.01 -17.18 -0.85
CA VAL A 285 -15.53 -16.42 0.31
C VAL A 285 -14.00 -16.30 0.28
N LEU A 286 -13.27 -17.39 0.04
CA LEU A 286 -11.81 -17.35 -0.07
C LEU A 286 -11.34 -16.37 -1.15
N SER A 287 -11.93 -16.46 -2.34
CA SER A 287 -11.54 -15.62 -3.48
C SER A 287 -11.84 -14.15 -3.24
N TYR A 288 -12.99 -13.84 -2.64
CA TYR A 288 -13.35 -12.49 -2.23
C TYR A 288 -12.34 -11.93 -1.23
N GLU A 289 -12.07 -12.68 -0.16
CA GLU A 289 -11.19 -12.26 0.92
C GLU A 289 -9.73 -12.08 0.46
N GLN A 290 -9.23 -12.96 -0.42
CA GLN A 290 -7.88 -12.83 -0.97
C GLN A 290 -7.73 -11.70 -1.97
N ALA A 291 -8.66 -11.56 -2.92
CA ALA A 291 -8.59 -10.46 -3.88
C ALA A 291 -8.69 -9.11 -3.16
N ARG A 292 -9.54 -9.02 -2.12
CA ARG A 292 -9.57 -7.88 -1.21
C ARG A 292 -8.21 -7.62 -0.55
N ASN A 293 -7.59 -8.64 0.05
CA ASN A 293 -6.29 -8.49 0.69
C ASN A 293 -5.21 -8.00 -0.28
N PHE A 294 -5.20 -8.50 -1.52
CA PHE A 294 -4.21 -8.08 -2.51
C PHE A 294 -4.33 -6.60 -2.86
N THR A 295 -5.56 -6.10 -3.03
CA THR A 295 -5.82 -4.66 -3.18
C THR A 295 -5.35 -3.88 -1.95
N ILE A 296 -5.70 -4.33 -0.74
CA ILE A 296 -5.33 -3.66 0.51
C ILE A 296 -3.83 -3.48 0.64
N TYR A 297 -3.06 -4.54 0.42
CA TYR A 297 -1.63 -4.45 0.60
C TYR A 297 -0.90 -3.76 -0.55
N LYS A 298 -1.55 -3.59 -1.71
CA LYS A 298 -1.07 -2.68 -2.76
C LYS A 298 -1.00 -1.25 -2.23
N ASP A 299 -2.08 -0.78 -1.61
CA ASP A 299 -2.19 0.56 -1.03
C ASP A 299 -1.26 0.71 0.17
N VAL A 300 -1.30 -0.23 1.12
CA VAL A 300 -0.45 -0.21 2.34
C VAL A 300 1.03 -0.19 2.00
N MET A 301 1.45 -0.96 0.99
CA MET A 301 2.85 -0.92 0.53
C MET A 301 3.15 0.40 -0.18
N GLY A 302 2.24 0.90 -1.02
CA GLY A 302 2.37 2.17 -1.73
C GLY A 302 2.54 3.40 -0.82
N GLU A 303 2.14 3.33 0.44
CA GLU A 303 2.37 4.42 1.41
C GLU A 303 3.84 4.76 1.66
N ILE A 304 4.77 3.86 1.32
CA ILE A 304 6.22 4.15 1.43
C ILE A 304 6.73 5.02 0.28
N ASP A 305 6.00 5.08 -0.85
CA ASP A 305 6.41 5.79 -2.07
C ASP A 305 6.81 7.25 -1.82
N PRO A 306 6.03 8.05 -1.07
CA PRO A 306 6.41 9.43 -0.76
C PRO A 306 7.72 9.57 0.01
N GLU A 307 8.19 8.54 0.73
CA GLU A 307 9.41 8.61 1.54
C GLU A 307 10.63 8.01 0.85
N TRP A 308 10.50 6.84 0.22
CA TRP A 308 11.66 6.13 -0.33
C TRP A 308 12.05 6.53 -1.76
N LEU A 309 11.09 6.85 -2.64
CA LEU A 309 11.38 7.21 -4.04
C LEU A 309 12.23 8.49 -4.11
N PRO A 310 11.96 9.55 -3.32
CA PRO A 310 12.82 10.74 -3.32
C PRO A 310 14.26 10.45 -2.89
N LEU A 311 14.45 9.56 -1.90
CA LEU A 311 15.80 9.15 -1.49
C LEU A 311 16.50 8.38 -2.60
N TRP A 312 15.80 7.43 -3.22
CA TRP A 312 16.35 6.56 -4.24
C TRP A 312 16.69 7.33 -5.52
N PHE A 313 15.78 8.16 -6.02
CA PHE A 313 16.03 9.03 -7.17
C PHE A 313 17.13 10.05 -6.88
N GLY A 314 17.12 10.66 -5.69
CA GLY A 314 18.19 11.56 -5.26
C GLY A 314 19.56 10.88 -5.17
N LEU A 315 19.61 9.59 -4.86
CA LEU A 315 20.84 8.79 -4.94
C LEU A 315 21.29 8.58 -6.38
N LEU A 316 20.36 8.19 -7.27
CA LEU A 316 20.69 7.95 -8.68
C LEU A 316 21.17 9.24 -9.38
N ASP A 317 20.55 10.38 -9.05
CA ASP A 317 20.99 11.69 -9.52
C ASP A 317 22.42 12.00 -9.06
N LYS A 318 22.80 11.68 -7.83
CA LYS A 318 24.19 11.86 -7.37
C LYS A 318 25.18 10.98 -8.11
N VAL A 319 24.82 9.72 -8.37
CA VAL A 319 25.67 8.82 -9.16
C VAL A 319 25.84 9.38 -10.57
N ARG A 320 24.75 9.83 -11.19
CA ARG A 320 24.76 10.49 -12.49
C ARG A 320 25.67 11.71 -12.50
N ASP A 321 25.55 12.59 -11.50
CA ASP A 321 26.33 13.82 -11.38
C ASP A 321 27.83 13.55 -11.13
N ILE A 322 28.21 12.38 -10.64
CA ILE A 322 29.62 11.99 -10.53
C ILE A 322 30.14 11.44 -11.86
N LEU A 323 29.34 10.64 -12.57
CA LEU A 323 29.78 9.90 -13.76
C LEU A 323 29.72 10.73 -15.05
N LEU A 324 28.69 11.55 -15.24
CA LEU A 324 28.38 12.18 -16.52
C LEU A 324 28.91 13.61 -16.78
N PRO A 325 29.46 14.40 -15.83
CA PRO A 325 29.93 15.77 -16.14
C PRO A 325 30.97 15.85 -17.27
N ASN A 326 31.66 14.75 -17.55
CA ASN A 326 32.76 14.69 -18.50
C ASN A 326 32.49 13.79 -19.72
N ASP A 327 31.27 13.27 -19.89
CA ASP A 327 30.92 12.41 -21.02
C ASP A 327 29.98 13.13 -22.02
N PRO A 328 30.52 13.67 -23.13
CA PRO A 328 29.74 14.37 -24.14
C PRO A 328 28.75 13.47 -24.91
N SER A 329 28.81 12.14 -24.74
CA SER A 329 27.89 11.18 -25.35
C SER A 329 26.68 10.85 -24.47
N ALA A 330 26.72 11.26 -23.20
CA ALA A 330 25.68 10.96 -22.23
C ALA A 330 24.41 11.80 -22.50
N LYS A 331 23.34 11.13 -22.93
CA LYS A 331 22.03 11.76 -23.07
C LYS A 331 21.34 11.80 -21.71
N GLU A 332 20.83 12.96 -21.32
CA GLU A 332 19.93 13.08 -20.19
C GLU A 332 18.68 12.21 -20.43
N ARG A 333 18.36 11.35 -19.46
CA ARG A 333 17.22 10.44 -19.51
C ARG A 333 16.52 10.47 -18.16
N SER A 334 15.18 10.40 -18.19
CA SER A 334 14.42 10.08 -17.00
C SER A 334 14.82 8.70 -16.51
N MET A 335 15.16 8.57 -15.22
CA MET A 335 15.55 7.32 -14.60
C MET A 335 14.47 6.89 -13.60
N GLY A 336 13.95 5.68 -13.77
CA GLY A 336 13.25 4.95 -12.71
C GLY A 336 14.24 4.32 -11.72
N HIS A 337 13.75 3.50 -10.80
CA HIS A 337 14.59 2.87 -9.77
C HIS A 337 15.62 1.93 -10.38
N SER A 338 15.29 1.30 -11.51
CA SER A 338 16.18 0.48 -12.32
C SER A 338 17.28 1.25 -13.07
N GLY A 339 17.36 2.58 -12.89
CA GLY A 339 18.33 3.45 -13.57
C GLY A 339 19.79 3.02 -13.36
N MET A 340 20.12 2.44 -12.20
CA MET A 340 21.46 1.90 -11.96
C MET A 340 21.81 0.79 -12.97
N PHE A 341 20.89 -0.14 -13.23
CA PHE A 341 21.16 -1.33 -14.05
C PHE A 341 21.03 -1.11 -15.54
N TYR A 342 20.04 -0.32 -15.99
CA TYR A 342 19.80 -0.16 -17.42
C TYR A 342 20.56 1.01 -18.04
N PHE A 343 21.02 1.95 -17.22
CA PHE A 343 21.66 3.17 -17.72
C PHE A 343 23.03 3.42 -17.07
N LEU A 344 23.08 3.66 -15.76
CA LEU A 344 24.31 4.14 -15.12
C LEU A 344 25.43 3.08 -15.10
N VAL A 345 25.10 1.79 -15.12
CA VAL A 345 26.08 0.69 -15.14
C VAL A 345 27.12 0.84 -16.25
N TRP A 346 26.76 1.40 -17.40
CA TRP A 346 27.69 1.51 -18.52
C TRP A 346 28.81 2.51 -18.27
N TYR A 347 28.59 3.45 -17.37
CA TYR A 347 29.52 4.52 -16.99
C TYR A 347 30.29 4.22 -15.69
N LEU A 348 29.90 3.20 -14.93
CA LEU A 348 30.60 2.81 -13.71
C LEU A 348 32.02 2.29 -14.00
N PRO A 349 32.96 2.36 -13.03
CA PRO A 349 34.18 1.56 -13.06
C PRO A 349 33.90 0.06 -13.13
N ASP A 350 34.80 -0.72 -13.75
CA ASP A 350 34.60 -2.16 -14.01
C ASP A 350 34.27 -2.98 -12.76
N HIS A 351 34.86 -2.68 -11.60
CA HIS A 351 34.55 -3.40 -10.36
C HIS A 351 33.12 -3.14 -9.89
N LEU A 352 32.60 -1.92 -10.08
CA LEU A 352 31.21 -1.56 -9.76
C LEU A 352 30.23 -2.09 -10.80
N LYS A 353 30.60 -2.16 -12.08
CA LYS A 353 29.82 -2.91 -13.09
C LYS A 353 29.66 -4.36 -12.67
N GLY A 354 30.77 -4.98 -12.26
CA GLY A 354 30.80 -6.34 -11.72
C GLY A 354 29.81 -6.49 -10.56
N LYS A 355 29.87 -5.60 -9.56
CA LYS A 355 28.97 -5.61 -8.39
C LYS A 355 27.49 -5.47 -8.77
N VAL A 356 27.16 -4.59 -9.71
CA VAL A 356 25.79 -4.33 -10.18
C VAL A 356 25.25 -5.52 -10.98
N MET A 357 26.05 -6.10 -11.87
CA MET A 357 25.62 -7.17 -12.78
C MET A 357 25.77 -8.58 -12.22
N SER A 358 26.59 -8.79 -11.18
CA SER A 358 26.78 -10.11 -10.58
C SER A 358 25.56 -10.54 -9.76
N VAL A 359 25.28 -11.83 -9.78
CA VAL A 359 24.28 -12.47 -8.93
C VAL A 359 24.62 -12.28 -7.45
N ASP A 360 23.64 -11.89 -6.64
CA ASP A 360 23.71 -11.89 -5.19
C ASP A 360 22.96 -13.09 -4.62
N ASN A 361 23.72 -14.11 -4.19
CA ASN A 361 23.19 -15.33 -3.56
C ASN A 361 23.01 -15.19 -2.04
N THR A 362 23.34 -14.04 -1.46
CA THR A 362 23.24 -13.84 -0.01
C THR A 362 21.77 -13.83 0.38
N PRO A 363 21.32 -14.67 1.34
CA PRO A 363 19.95 -14.67 1.82
C PRO A 363 19.52 -13.27 2.27
N PHE A 364 18.23 -12.96 2.10
CA PHE A 364 17.67 -11.73 2.63
C PHE A 364 17.61 -11.79 4.16
N SER A 365 18.15 -10.76 4.82
CA SER A 365 17.88 -10.47 6.22
C SER A 365 18.11 -8.98 6.49
N LEU A 366 17.41 -8.43 7.48
CA LEU A 366 17.62 -7.05 7.93
C LEU A 366 19.05 -6.81 8.45
N ASP A 367 19.74 -7.85 8.92
CA ASP A 367 21.13 -7.75 9.39
C ASP A 367 22.10 -7.60 8.22
N THR A 368 21.90 -8.40 7.16
CA THR A 368 22.70 -8.39 5.93
C THR A 368 22.36 -7.25 4.97
N LEU A 369 21.27 -6.53 5.25
CA LEU A 369 20.89 -5.29 4.57
C LEU A 369 21.84 -4.19 4.99
#